data_AF-A0A7X6CGF9-F1
#
_entry.id   AF-A0A7X6CGF9-F1
#
_cell.length_a   1.000
_cell.length_b   1.000
_cell.length_c   1.000
_cell.angle_alpha   90.00
_cell.angle_beta   90.00
_cell.angle_gamma   90.00
#
_symmetry.space_group_name_H-M   'P 1'
#
loop_
_entity.id
_entity.type
_entity.pdbx_description
1 polymer ?
#
loop_
_entity_poly.entity_id
_entity_poly.type
_entity_poly.pdbx_seq_one_letter_code
_entity_poly.pdbx_strand_id
1 'polypeptide(L)'
;MLAYKLKGKIDTTGNLVIVEPVNMPPGDVEIIVLQLAVPVKGASDSESAIEPETPKKKLRSKVKAFQGLFDRVPVPEPMDFDDPDKQAKWEYLKEKHNL
;
A
#
# COMPACT_ATOMS: atom_id res chain seq x y z
N MET A 1 -6.34 16.20 17.20
CA MET A 1 -6.21 16.64 15.80
C MET A 1 -7.06 15.71 14.95
N LEU A 2 -7.96 16.25 14.12
CA LEU A 2 -8.77 15.48 13.18
C LEU A 2 -8.19 15.68 11.78
N ALA A 3 -8.03 14.61 11.01
CA ALA A 3 -7.53 14.65 9.64
C ALA A 3 -8.52 13.96 8.70
N TYR A 4 -8.74 14.56 7.53
CA TYR A 4 -9.60 14.01 6.50
C TYR A 4 -8.74 13.35 5.42
N LYS A 5 -9.10 12.12 5.04
CA LYS A 5 -8.49 11.44 3.89
C LYS A 5 -9.35 11.73 2.67
N LEU A 6 -8.85 12.62 1.82
CA LEU A 6 -9.54 13.07 0.60
C LEU A 6 -8.78 12.63 -0.64
N LYS A 7 -9.49 12.48 -1.75
CA LYS A 7 -8.86 12.26 -3.05
C LYS A 7 -8.40 13.59 -3.66
N GLY A 8 -7.09 13.77 -3.72
CA GLY A 8 -6.44 14.86 -4.43
C GLY A 8 -5.68 14.35 -5.65
N LYS A 9 -5.54 15.19 -6.67
CA LYS A 9 -4.66 14.96 -7.84
C LYS A 9 -3.78 16.17 -8.08
N ILE A 10 -2.63 15.96 -8.72
CA ILE A 10 -1.81 17.06 -9.24
C ILE A 10 -2.26 17.33 -10.68
N ASP A 11 -2.60 18.59 -10.99
CA ASP A 11 -2.95 18.98 -12.35
C ASP A 11 -1.72 19.12 -13.26
N THR A 12 -1.93 19.42 -14.54
CA THR A 12 -0.85 19.59 -15.53
C THR A 12 0.06 20.79 -15.24
N THR A 13 -0.36 21.69 -14.36
CA THR A 13 0.37 22.90 -13.95
C THR A 13 1.13 22.66 -12.63
N GLY A 14 0.96 21.50 -11.99
CA GLY A 14 1.61 21.16 -10.72
C GLY A 14 0.81 21.53 -9.47
N ASN A 15 -0.45 21.93 -9.60
CA ASN A 15 -1.28 22.32 -8.45
C ASN A 15 -2.04 21.12 -7.87
N LEU A 16 -2.18 21.09 -6.54
CA LEU A 16 -3.05 20.14 -5.85
C LEU A 16 -4.52 20.52 -6.03
N VAL A 17 -5.29 19.62 -6.63
CA VAL A 17 -6.74 19.75 -6.80
C VAL A 17 -7.43 18.67 -5.97
N ILE A 18 -8.26 19.09 -5.01
CA ILE A 18 -9.13 18.21 -4.24
C ILE A 18 -10.39 17.96 -5.07
N VAL A 19 -10.70 16.69 -5.34
CA VAL A 19 -11.81 16.31 -6.24
C VAL A 19 -13.14 16.21 -5.49
N GLU A 20 -13.09 16.08 -4.17
CA GLU A 20 -14.24 15.86 -3.29
C GLU A 20 -14.55 17.10 -2.45
N PRO A 21 -15.84 17.45 -2.24
CA PRO A 21 -16.21 18.54 -1.35
C PRO A 21 -15.89 18.20 0.11
N VAL A 22 -15.48 19.20 0.88
CA VAL A 22 -15.15 19.05 2.30
C VAL A 22 -16.14 19.87 3.11
N ASN A 23 -16.83 19.21 4.05
CA ASN A 23 -17.73 19.88 4.98
C ASN A 23 -17.02 20.09 6.32
N MET A 24 -16.52 21.30 6.54
CA MET A 24 -15.82 21.68 7.76
C MET A 24 -16.11 23.14 8.12
N PRO A 25 -16.07 23.52 9.41
CA PRO A 25 -16.25 24.90 9.83
C PRO A 25 -15.13 25.80 9.25
N PRO A 26 -15.39 27.10 9.04
CA PRO A 26 -14.38 28.04 8.59
C PRO A 26 -13.20 28.13 9.58
N GLY A 27 -11.99 28.10 9.07
CA GLY A 27 -10.76 28.18 9.86
C GLY A 27 -9.53 27.77 9.04
N ASP A 28 -8.35 27.96 9.63
CA ASP A 28 -7.09 27.54 9.01
C ASP A 28 -6.96 26.01 9.04
N VAL A 29 -6.36 25.45 7.97
CA VAL A 29 -6.19 24.01 7.81
C VAL A 29 -4.78 23.69 7.33
N GLU A 30 -4.23 22.58 7.79
CA GLU A 30 -2.98 22.03 7.29
C GLU A 30 -3.26 20.90 6.28
N ILE A 31 -2.49 20.85 5.20
CA ILE A 31 -2.62 19.83 4.15
C ILE A 31 -1.39 18.92 4.17
N ILE A 32 -1.63 17.62 4.34
CA ILE A 32 -0.58 16.58 4.27
C ILE A 32 -0.73 15.85 2.93
N VAL A 33 0.30 15.96 2.07
CA VAL A 33 0.31 15.30 0.76
C VAL A 33 1.10 14.00 0.84
N LEU A 34 0.43 12.87 0.59
CA LEU A 34 1.06 11.57 0.46
C LEU A 34 1.08 11.16 -1.03
N GLN A 35 2.27 11.11 -1.63
CA GLN A 35 2.42 10.61 -3.00
C GLN A 35 2.28 9.09 -3.02
N LEU A 36 1.25 8.60 -3.71
CA LEU A 36 1.08 7.17 -3.97
C LEU A 36 1.81 6.84 -5.27
N ALA A 37 2.73 5.87 -5.24
CA ALA A 37 3.42 5.41 -6.43
C ALA A 37 2.40 4.84 -7.43
N VAL A 38 2.25 5.49 -8.59
CA VAL A 38 1.50 4.94 -9.72
C VAL A 38 2.43 3.95 -10.44
N PRO A 39 2.03 2.68 -10.66
CA PRO A 39 2.79 1.77 -11.50
C PRO A 39 2.62 2.18 -12.97
N VAL A 40 3.60 2.86 -13.55
CA VAL A 40 3.63 3.25 -14.97
C VAL A 40 4.69 2.42 -15.70
N LYS A 41 4.25 1.64 -16.70
CA LYS A 41 5.11 1.08 -17.76
C LYS A 41 5.63 2.21 -18.64
N GLY A 42 6.93 2.21 -18.92
CA GLY A 42 7.73 3.40 -19.22
C GLY A 42 7.51 4.14 -20.56
N ALA A 43 7.99 5.38 -20.58
CA ALA A 43 8.88 5.94 -21.62
C ALA A 43 9.47 7.30 -21.13
N SER A 44 10.81 7.36 -21.08
CA SER A 44 11.80 8.48 -21.05
C SER A 44 11.30 9.94 -21.18
N ASP A 45 11.85 10.97 -20.51
CA ASP A 45 13.13 11.17 -19.82
C ASP A 45 12.95 12.18 -18.66
N SER A 46 13.19 11.71 -17.43
CA SER A 46 13.75 12.45 -16.30
C SER A 46 13.66 11.54 -15.07
N GLU A 47 14.73 10.77 -14.87
CA GLU A 47 15.26 10.32 -13.58
C GLU A 47 14.27 9.94 -12.47
N SER A 48 13.64 8.77 -12.61
CA SER A 48 13.72 7.66 -11.64
C SER A 48 12.76 6.57 -12.13
N ALA A 49 13.21 5.82 -13.13
CA ALA A 49 12.52 4.63 -13.59
C ALA A 49 12.65 3.55 -12.52
N ILE A 50 11.58 3.25 -11.81
CA ILE A 50 11.37 1.93 -11.23
C ILE A 50 10.04 1.42 -11.80
N GLU A 51 10.14 0.80 -12.97
CA GLU A 51 9.16 -0.19 -13.43
C GLU A 51 8.96 -1.27 -12.37
N PRO A 52 7.79 -1.93 -12.33
CA PRO A 52 7.54 -3.09 -11.49
C PRO A 52 8.20 -4.32 -12.14
N GLU A 53 9.50 -4.25 -12.37
CA GLU A 53 10.30 -5.48 -12.38
C GLU A 53 10.27 -5.96 -10.93
N THR A 54 9.86 -7.19 -10.68
CA THR A 54 10.22 -7.83 -9.42
C THR A 54 11.74 -7.97 -9.39
N PRO A 55 12.47 -7.29 -8.49
CA PRO A 55 13.51 -7.98 -7.76
C PRO A 55 12.87 -8.31 -6.43
N LYS A 56 12.79 -9.61 -6.15
CA LYS A 56 12.70 -10.13 -4.79
C LYS A 56 13.70 -9.33 -3.95
N LYS A 57 13.24 -8.31 -3.22
CA LYS A 57 14.10 -7.57 -2.31
C LYS A 57 14.47 -8.60 -1.26
N LYS A 58 15.67 -9.17 -1.39
CA LYS A 58 16.27 -10.02 -0.37
C LYS A 58 16.46 -9.11 0.84
N LEU A 59 15.44 -9.07 1.70
CA LEU A 59 15.46 -8.33 2.95
C LEU A 59 16.62 -8.91 3.77
N ARG A 60 17.79 -8.28 3.69
CA ARG A 60 18.95 -8.75 4.46
C ARG A 60 18.80 -8.25 5.88
N SER A 61 18.32 -9.13 6.75
CA SER A 61 18.40 -8.93 8.19
C SER A 61 19.86 -8.80 8.63
N LYS A 62 20.15 -7.79 9.47
CA LYS A 62 21.45 -7.68 10.17
C LYS A 62 21.57 -8.66 11.34
N VAL A 63 20.45 -9.26 11.76
CA VAL A 63 20.39 -10.24 12.84
C VAL A 63 20.61 -11.64 12.25
N LYS A 64 21.70 -12.30 12.66
CA LYS A 64 22.12 -13.63 12.15
C LYS A 64 21.02 -14.69 12.26
N ALA A 65 20.23 -14.67 13.33
CA ALA A 65 19.16 -15.64 13.56
C ALA A 65 18.09 -15.61 12.46
N PHE A 66 17.82 -14.45 11.86
CA PHE A 66 16.77 -14.28 10.85
C PHE A 66 17.31 -14.30 9.40
N GLN A 67 18.61 -14.50 9.20
CA GLN A 67 19.23 -14.42 7.88
C GLN A 67 18.64 -15.46 6.90
N GLY A 68 18.41 -16.70 7.37
CA GLY A 68 17.83 -17.77 6.54
C GLY A 68 16.31 -17.64 6.28
N LEU A 69 15.60 -16.76 6.99
CA LEU A 69 14.16 -16.55 6.81
C LEU A 69 13.86 -15.81 5.50
N PHE A 70 14.75 -14.92 5.07
CA PHE A 70 14.57 -14.09 3.88
C PHE A 70 15.17 -14.69 2.61
N ASP A 71 15.96 -15.76 2.74
CA ASP A 71 16.53 -16.50 1.60
C ASP A 71 15.50 -17.46 0.97
N ARG A 72 14.46 -17.85 1.71
CA ARG A 72 13.37 -18.72 1.27
C ARG A 72 12.06 -17.94 1.21
N VAL A 73 11.94 -17.02 0.27
CA VAL A 73 10.63 -16.45 -0.04
C VAL A 73 10.03 -17.27 -1.18
N PRO A 74 9.22 -18.32 -0.92
CA PRO A 74 8.31 -18.80 -1.94
C PRO A 74 7.50 -17.59 -2.39
N VAL A 75 7.30 -17.46 -3.71
CA VAL A 75 6.42 -16.43 -4.26
C VAL A 75 5.14 -16.49 -3.45
N PRO A 76 4.70 -15.39 -2.80
CA PRO A 76 3.41 -15.41 -2.15
C PRO A 76 2.40 -15.73 -3.25
N GLU A 77 1.86 -16.94 -3.20
CA GLU A 77 0.71 -17.27 -4.02
C GLU A 77 -0.31 -16.16 -3.76
N PRO A 78 -0.95 -15.61 -4.82
CA PRO A 78 -2.00 -14.63 -4.63
C PRO A 78 -2.97 -15.23 -3.61
N MET A 79 -3.04 -14.60 -2.44
CA MET A 79 -3.80 -15.14 -1.33
C MET A 79 -5.25 -14.95 -1.70
N ASP A 80 -5.81 -15.95 -2.38
CA ASP A 80 -7.19 -16.00 -2.79
C ASP A 80 -8.02 -16.23 -1.53
N PHE A 81 -8.45 -15.12 -0.95
CA PHE A 81 -9.29 -15.07 0.24
C PHE A 81 -10.77 -15.27 -0.09
N ASP A 82 -11.11 -15.37 -1.38
CA ASP A 82 -12.48 -15.55 -1.86
C ASP A 82 -12.86 -17.04 -2.00
N ASP A 83 -11.97 -17.97 -1.61
CA ASP A 83 -12.30 -19.38 -1.51
C ASP A 83 -13.24 -19.63 -0.32
N PRO A 84 -14.49 -20.08 -0.54
CA PRO A 84 -15.49 -20.27 0.52
C PRO A 84 -15.02 -21.26 1.60
N ASP A 85 -14.19 -22.24 1.21
CA ASP A 85 -13.62 -23.24 2.12
C ASP A 85 -12.62 -22.63 3.12
N LYS A 86 -11.88 -21.59 2.72
CA LYS A 86 -10.95 -20.90 3.62
C LYS A 86 -11.73 -20.04 4.60
N GLN A 87 -12.76 -19.33 4.14
CA GLN A 87 -13.61 -18.51 5.00
C GLN A 87 -14.30 -19.33 6.09
N ALA A 88 -14.85 -20.50 5.73
CA ALA A 88 -15.43 -21.44 6.69
C ALA A 88 -14.42 -21.91 7.75
N LYS A 89 -13.17 -22.15 7.34
CA LYS A 89 -12.10 -22.53 8.27
C LYS A 89 -11.71 -21.38 9.21
N TRP A 90 -11.73 -20.14 8.73
CA TRP A 90 -11.46 -18.95 9.55
C TRP A 90 -12.55 -18.71 10.60
N GLU A 91 -13.82 -18.88 10.23
CA GLU A 91 -14.93 -18.77 11.18
C GLU A 91 -14.89 -19.86 12.25
N TYR A 92 -14.63 -21.11 11.86
CA TYR A 92 -14.43 -22.21 12.81
C TYR A 92 -13.28 -21.94 13.79
N LEU A 93 -12.17 -21.38 13.31
CA LEU A 93 -11.03 -21.04 14.16
C LEU A 93 -11.35 -19.89 15.11
N LYS A 94 -12.15 -18.91 14.66
CA LYS A 94 -12.59 -17.78 15.48
C LYS A 94 -13.51 -18.24 16.62
N GLU A 95 -14.47 -19.10 16.30
CA GLU A 95 -15.38 -19.71 17.28
C GLU A 95 -14.63 -20.61 18.27
N LYS A 96 -13.70 -21.44 17.79
CA LYS A 96 -12.94 -22.36 18.65
C LYS A 96 -11.98 -21.65 19.60
N HIS A 97 -11.39 -20.53 19.18
CA HIS A 97 -10.39 -19.82 19.96
C HIS A 97 -10.92 -18.55 20.64
N ASN A 98 -12.24 -18.28 20.55
CA ASN A 98 -12.89 -17.06 21.07
C ASN A 98 -12.15 -15.77 20.66
N LEU A 99 -11.79 -15.68 19.38
CA LEU A 99 -11.08 -14.52 18.79
C LEU A 99 -12.02 -13.39 18.39
#